data_AF-Q2NNB2-F1
#
_entry.id   AF-Q2NNB2-F1
#
_cell.length_a   1.000
_cell.length_b   1.000
_cell.length_c   1.000
_cell.angle_alpha   90.00
_cell.angle_beta   90.00
_cell.angle_gamma   90.00
#
_symmetry.space_group_name_H-M   'P 1'
#
loop_
_entity.id
_entity.type
_entity.pdbx_description
1 polymer ?
#
loop_
_entity_poly.entity_id
_entity_poly.type
_entity_poly.pdbx_seq_one_letter_code
_entity_poly.pdbx_strand_id
1 'polypeptide(L)' 'MAEQNPLKIHNLRPAPGAKTAKTRVGRGEASKGKTAGRGTKGTKARYQVPDASRVA' A
#
# COMPACT_ATOMS: atom_id res chain seq x y z
N MET A 1 45.17 13.80 8.49
CA MET A 1 44.61 12.67 9.25
C MET A 1 43.21 12.42 8.71
N ALA A 2 42.99 11.34 7.94
CA ALA A 2 41.65 11.01 7.47
C ALA A 2 40.85 10.58 8.71
N GLU A 3 39.87 11.39 9.11
CA GLU A 3 38.98 11.04 10.21
C GLU A 3 38.28 9.73 9.87
N GLN A 4 38.54 8.70 10.68
CA GLN A 4 37.90 7.41 10.57
C GLN A 4 36.43 7.58 10.95
N ASN A 5 35.57 7.81 9.95
CA ASN A 5 34.12 7.75 10.15
C ASN A 5 33.60 6.44 9.51
N PRO A 6 33.81 5.29 10.17
CA PRO A 6 33.32 4.01 9.66
C PRO A 6 31.80 4.07 9.49
N LEU A 7 31.29 3.36 8.49
CA LEU A 7 29.86 3.26 8.25
C LEU A 7 29.19 2.63 9.48
N LYS A 8 28.40 3.41 10.22
CA LYS A 8 27.61 2.93 11.36
C LYS A 8 26.21 2.53 10.88
N ILE A 9 25.50 1.76 11.70
CA ILE A 9 24.16 1.25 11.37
C ILE A 9 23.18 2.37 10.98
N HIS A 10 23.25 3.52 11.67
CA HIS A 10 22.37 4.68 11.41
C HIS A 10 22.72 5.47 10.13
N ASN A 11 23.83 5.15 9.46
CA ASN A 11 24.19 5.75 8.17
C ASN A 11 23.53 5.02 6.99
N LEU A 12 23.02 3.80 7.21
CA LEU A 12 22.37 3.01 6.18
C LEU A 12 20.98 3.59 5.87
N ARG A 13 20.77 3.94 4.60
CA ARG A 13 19.47 4.35 4.07
C ARG A 13 19.17 3.57 2.80
N PRO A 14 17.89 3.25 2.52
CA PRO A 14 17.54 2.62 1.26
C PRO A 14 17.83 3.55 0.07
N ALA A 15 18.02 2.98 -1.11
CA ALA A 15 18.14 3.76 -2.33
C ALA A 15 16.85 4.59 -2.56
N PRO A 16 16.95 5.78 -3.18
CA PRO A 16 15.78 6.58 -3.56
C PRO A 16 14.78 5.73 -4.36
N GLY A 17 13.51 5.73 -3.94
CA GLY A 17 12.44 4.95 -4.58
C GLY A 17 12.36 3.46 -4.19
N ALA A 18 13.32 2.90 -3.45
CA ALA A 18 13.30 1.49 -3.07
C ALA A 18 12.15 1.11 -2.10
N LYS A 19 11.56 2.10 -1.42
CA LYS A 19 10.42 1.91 -0.52
C LYS A 19 9.34 2.94 -0.84
N THR A 20 8.15 2.45 -1.15
CA THR A 20 6.95 3.28 -1.36
C THR A 20 5.98 3.09 -0.20
N ALA A 21 5.33 4.17 0.22
CA ALA A 21 4.31 4.10 1.26
C ALA A 21 3.05 3.40 0.73
N LYS A 22 2.49 2.47 1.50
CA LYS A 22 1.24 1.78 1.14
C LYS A 22 0.06 2.73 1.28
N THR A 23 -0.77 2.85 0.24
CA THR A 23 -2.04 3.56 0.33
C THR A 23 -3.00 2.82 1.27
N ARG A 24 -3.35 3.46 2.39
CA ARG A 24 -4.34 2.94 3.34
C ARG A 24 -5.72 3.45 2.95
N VAL A 25 -6.55 2.55 2.45
CA VAL A 25 -7.92 2.86 2.01
C VAL A 25 -8.86 3.06 3.21
N GLY A 26 -9.90 3.88 3.07
CA GLY A 26 -10.87 4.12 4.14
C GLY A 26 -10.32 4.94 5.33
N ARG A 27 -9.42 5.90 5.08
CA ARG A 27 -8.81 6.75 6.13
C ARG A 27 -8.96 8.24 5.79
N GLY A 28 -10.21 8.69 5.69
CA GLY A 28 -10.55 10.05 5.33
C GLY A 28 -10.65 10.29 3.82
N GLU A 29 -11.14 11.47 3.46
CA GLU A 29 -11.47 11.83 2.07
C GLU A 29 -10.26 12.03 1.18
N ALA A 30 -9.14 12.52 1.73
CA ALA A 30 -7.87 12.65 1.01
C ALA A 30 -7.22 11.29 0.65
N SER A 31 -7.72 10.19 1.22
CA SER A 31 -7.33 8.82 0.84
C SER A 31 -8.29 8.25 -0.21
N LYS A 32 -8.38 6.91 -0.36
CA LYS A 32 -9.43 6.28 -1.19
C LYS A 32 -10.85 6.36 -0.57
N GLY A 33 -11.16 7.45 0.12
CA GLY A 33 -12.48 7.82 0.63
C GLY A 33 -13.22 6.75 1.45
N LYS A 34 -14.52 6.97 1.64
CA LYS A 34 -15.41 6.08 2.40
C LYS A 34 -15.63 4.72 1.75
N THR A 35 -15.63 4.64 0.42
CA THR A 35 -15.94 3.41 -0.33
C THR A 35 -14.72 2.53 -0.57
N ALA A 36 -13.50 2.99 -0.20
CA ALA A 36 -12.25 2.29 -0.47
C ALA A 36 -12.03 1.92 -1.95
N GLY A 37 -12.69 2.63 -2.88
CA GLY A 37 -12.66 2.32 -4.32
C GLY A 37 -13.60 1.20 -4.76
N ARG A 38 -14.51 0.73 -3.90
CA ARG A 38 -15.46 -0.36 -4.23
C ARG A 38 -16.78 0.10 -4.88
N GLY A 39 -16.96 1.41 -5.09
CA GLY A 39 -18.22 1.98 -5.60
C GLY A 39 -19.32 2.05 -4.53
N THR A 40 -20.58 2.18 -4.95
CA THR A 40 -21.73 2.41 -4.05
C THR A 40 -22.53 1.15 -3.73
N LYS A 41 -23.02 0.43 -4.74
CA LYS A 41 -23.88 -0.76 -4.58
C LYS A 41 -23.42 -1.89 -5.52
N GLY A 42 -24.05 -3.06 -5.40
CA GLY A 42 -23.75 -4.26 -6.19
C GLY A 42 -22.90 -5.28 -5.44
N THR A 43 -22.72 -6.46 -6.01
CA THR A 43 -22.00 -7.57 -5.34
C THR A 43 -20.55 -7.20 -5.08
N LYS A 44 -19.84 -6.60 -6.05
CA LYS A 44 -18.44 -6.13 -5.91
C LYS A 44 -18.22 -5.05 -4.83
N ALA A 45 -19.26 -4.29 -4.48
CA ALA A 45 -19.18 -3.32 -3.39
C ALA A 45 -19.13 -3.97 -2.00
N ARG A 46 -19.69 -5.20 -1.90
CA ARG A 46 -19.87 -5.95 -0.65
C ARG A 46 -18.87 -7.11 -0.53
N TYR A 47 -18.75 -7.92 -1.58
CA TYR A 47 -17.98 -9.17 -1.61
C TYR A 47 -17.26 -9.36 -2.95
N GLN A 48 -16.25 -10.24 -2.93
CA GLN A 48 -15.63 -10.72 -4.17
C GLN A 48 -16.60 -11.66 -4.89
N VAL A 49 -16.87 -11.38 -6.17
CA VAL A 49 -17.64 -12.31 -7.00
C VAL A 49 -16.76 -13.54 -7.25
N PRO A 50 -17.26 -14.77 -6.98
CA PRO A 50 -16.54 -16.00 -7.30
C PRO A 50 -16.13 -16.03 -8.77
N ASP A 51 -15.02 -16.69 -9.07
CA ASP A 51 -14.64 -16.91 -10.46
C ASP A 51 -15.66 -17.82 -11.14
N ALA A 52 -16.08 -17.47 -12.36
CA ALA A 52 -17.10 -18.21 -13.11
C ALA A 52 -16.67 -19.66 -13.39
N SER A 53 -15.36 -19.92 -13.39
CA SER A 53 -14.76 -21.25 -13.58
C SER A 53 -14.96 -22.23 -12.42
N ARG A 54 -15.45 -21.76 -11.26
CA ARG A 54 -15.53 -22.55 -10.01
C ARG A 54 -16.94 -22.92 -9.59
N VAL A 55 -17.91 -22.79 -10.50
CA VAL A 55 -19.27 -23.30 -10.32
C VAL A 55 -19.35 -24.62 -11.06
N ALA A 56 -19.38 -25.72 -10.29
CA ALA A 56 -19.78 -27.02 -10.79
C ALA A 56 -21.28 -27.03 -11.10
#